data_AF-A0A369BIM6-F1
#
_entry.id   AF-A0A369BIM6-F1
#
_cell.length_a   1.000
_cell.length_b   1.000
_cell.length_c   1.000
_cell.angle_alpha   90.00
_cell.angle_beta   90.00
_cell.angle_gamma   90.00
#
_symmetry.space_group_name_H-M   'P 1'
#
loop_
_entity.id
_entity.type
_entity.pdbx_description
1 polymer ?
#
loop_
_entity_poly.entity_id
_entity_poly.type
_entity_poly.pdbx_seq_one_letter_code
_entity_poly.pdbx_strand_id
1 'polypeptide(L)'
;MLNMDNIYLITDIPGYSPQVSRLLSMMNYARFTTTKSVENLSVDQLDFLLDAESNSIGAFLLHFAAVEYAYQVGTFENGIKR
;
A
#
# COMPACT_ATOMS: atom_id res chain seq x y z
N MET A 1 13.99 4.49 0.06
CA MET A 1 13.66 4.57 1.50
C MET A 1 12.69 5.73 1.69
N LEU A 2 11.67 5.60 2.55
CA LEU A 2 10.70 6.67 2.83
C LEU A 2 11.43 7.93 3.32
N ASN A 3 11.19 9.07 2.66
CA ASN A 3 11.67 10.38 3.11
C ASN A 3 10.49 11.12 3.76
N MET A 4 10.56 11.31 5.08
CA MET A 4 9.49 11.93 5.84
C MET A 4 9.37 13.44 5.61
N ASP A 5 10.46 14.11 5.22
CA ASP A 5 10.45 15.55 4.96
C ASP A 5 9.55 15.91 3.76
N ASN A 6 9.37 14.95 2.84
CA ASN A 6 8.64 15.14 1.59
C ASN A 6 7.37 14.28 1.50
N ILE A 7 6.88 13.70 2.60
CA ILE A 7 5.76 12.73 2.52
C ILE A 7 4.46 13.34 1.95
N TYR A 8 4.29 14.66 2.04
CA TYR A 8 3.13 15.39 1.50
C TYR A 8 3.40 16.08 0.15
N LEU A 9 4.56 15.83 -0.47
CA LEU A 9 4.97 16.44 -1.73
C LEU A 9 5.20 15.36 -2.79
N ILE A 10 4.44 15.41 -3.88
CA ILE A 10 4.72 14.59 -5.07
C ILE A 10 5.98 15.14 -5.74
N THR A 11 7.07 14.39 -5.67
CA THR A 11 8.39 14.83 -6.14
C THR A 11 9.19 13.70 -6.79
N ASP A 12 10.28 14.07 -7.45
CA ASP A 12 11.20 13.12 -8.08
C ASP A 12 12.05 12.41 -7.03
N ILE A 13 12.37 11.14 -7.28
CA ILE A 13 13.17 10.29 -6.39
C ILE A 13 14.46 9.92 -7.12
N PRO A 14 15.65 10.26 -6.57
CA PRO A 14 16.92 9.95 -7.21
C PRO A 14 17.04 8.46 -7.60
N GLY A 15 17.47 8.20 -8.83
CA GLY A 15 17.63 6.84 -9.36
C GLY A 15 16.43 6.28 -10.14
N TYR A 16 15.32 7.03 -10.26
CA TYR A 16 14.13 6.62 -11.01
C TYR A 16 13.82 7.60 -12.16
N SER A 17 13.12 7.12 -13.19
CA SER A 17 12.59 8.01 -14.24
C SER A 17 11.51 8.93 -13.68
N PRO A 18 11.17 10.06 -14.33
CA PRO A 18 10.25 11.05 -13.75
C PRO A 18 8.86 10.47 -13.40
N GLN A 19 8.28 9.65 -14.27
CA GLN A 19 6.96 9.07 -14.05
C GLN A 19 6.99 8.00 -12.96
N VAL A 20 8.03 7.14 -12.93
CA VAL A 20 8.20 6.13 -11.88
C VAL A 20 8.44 6.80 -10.54
N SER A 21 9.21 7.88 -10.51
CA SER A 21 9.46 8.65 -9.28
C SER A 21 8.18 9.19 -8.66
N ARG A 22 7.32 9.82 -9.47
CA ARG A 22 6.04 10.36 -9.00
C ARG A 22 5.11 9.25 -8.52
N LEU A 23 5.09 8.11 -9.22
CA LEU A 23 4.34 6.93 -8.76
C LEU A 23 4.85 6.46 -7.39
N LEU A 24 6.16 6.31 -7.23
CA LEU A 24 6.75 5.90 -5.95
C LEU A 24 6.47 6.91 -4.83
N SER A 25 6.48 8.22 -5.11
CA SER A 25 6.11 9.26 -4.15
C SER A 25 4.65 9.10 -3.69
N MET A 26 3.72 8.89 -4.62
CA MET A 26 2.31 8.61 -4.28
C MET A 26 2.14 7.31 -3.49
N MET A 27 2.84 6.24 -3.87
CA MET A 27 2.79 4.95 -3.18
C MET A 27 3.36 5.03 -1.75
N ASN A 28 4.42 5.81 -1.55
CA ASN A 28 4.99 6.08 -0.23
C ASN A 28 3.96 6.76 0.69
N TYR A 29 3.24 7.78 0.17
CA TYR A 29 2.19 8.46 0.91
C TYR A 29 1.01 7.52 1.25
N ALA A 30 0.56 6.71 0.29
CA ALA A 30 -0.50 5.73 0.51
C ALA A 30 -0.11 4.73 1.62
N ARG A 31 1.10 4.14 1.55
CA ARG A 31 1.60 3.23 2.58
C ARG A 31 1.67 3.90 3.95
N PHE A 32 2.22 5.11 4.03
CA PHE A 32 2.35 5.86 5.28
C PHE A 32 0.98 6.10 5.92
N THR A 33 0.03 6.66 5.17
CA THR A 33 -1.30 6.99 5.70
C THR A 33 -2.12 5.76 6.07
N THR A 34 -2.06 4.67 5.28
CA THR A 34 -2.72 3.40 5.63
C THR A 34 -2.17 2.85 6.94
N THR A 35 -0.84 2.76 7.10
CA THR A 35 -0.25 2.24 8.34
C THR A 35 -0.57 3.12 9.55
N LYS A 36 -0.58 4.46 9.37
CA LYS A 36 -0.99 5.39 10.42
C LYS A 36 -2.46 5.27 10.80
N SER A 37 -3.35 5.00 9.86
CA SER A 37 -4.80 4.87 10.15
C SER A 37 -5.15 3.67 11.02
N VAL A 38 -4.29 2.65 11.06
CA VAL A 38 -4.49 1.42 11.84
C VAL A 38 -3.51 1.32 13.01
N GLU A 39 -2.73 2.38 13.25
CA GLU A 39 -1.74 2.43 14.32
C GLU A 39 -2.44 2.28 15.68
N ASN A 40 -1.99 1.31 16.47
CA ASN A 40 -2.52 0.97 17.80
C ASN A 40 -3.89 0.26 17.84
N LEU A 41 -4.45 -0.18 16.71
CA LEU A 41 -5.62 -1.05 16.75
C LEU A 41 -5.25 -2.42 17.36
N SER A 42 -6.11 -2.94 18.23
CA SER A 42 -5.99 -4.32 18.72
C SER A 42 -6.39 -5.32 17.62
N VAL A 43 -6.04 -6.59 17.80
CA VAL A 43 -6.47 -7.67 16.88
C VAL A 43 -7.99 -7.73 16.79
N ASP A 44 -8.70 -7.65 17.92
CA ASP A 44 -10.18 -7.65 17.93
C ASP A 44 -10.77 -6.48 17.13
N GLN A 45 -10.13 -5.30 17.16
CA GLN A 45 -10.55 -4.15 16.36
C GLN A 45 -10.23 -4.33 14.87
N LEU A 46 -9.12 -5.00 14.53
CA LEU A 46 -8.78 -5.32 13.15
C LEU A 46 -9.74 -6.36 12.56
N ASP A 47 -10.22 -7.29 13.38
CA ASP A 47 -11.11 -8.39 12.99
C ASP A 47 -12.61 -8.02 13.11
N PHE A 48 -12.93 -6.81 13.56
CA PHE A 48 -14.32 -6.33 13.65
C PHE A 48 -15.02 -6.35 12.28
N LEU A 49 -16.29 -6.81 12.29
CA LEU A 49 -17.20 -6.82 11.14
C LEU A 49 -18.45 -6.01 11.48
N LEU A 50 -18.82 -5.08 10.58
CA LEU A 50 -20.05 -4.29 10.71
C LEU A 50 -21.30 -5.16 10.50
N ASP A 51 -21.22 -6.07 9.52
CA ASP A 51 -22.23 -7.07 9.19
C ASP A 51 -21.54 -8.31 8.57
N ALA A 52 -22.31 -9.36 8.27
CA ALA A 52 -21.79 -10.62 7.74
C ALA A 52 -21.24 -10.55 6.31
N GLU A 53 -21.48 -9.47 5.57
CA GLU A 53 -21.03 -9.28 4.18
C GLU A 53 -19.86 -8.28 4.09
N SER A 54 -19.50 -7.65 5.20
CA SER A 54 -18.40 -6.69 5.30
C SER A 54 -17.04 -7.38 5.34
N ASN A 55 -16.00 -6.66 4.93
CA ASN A 55 -14.62 -7.06 5.18
C ASN A 55 -14.13 -6.38 6.46
N SER A 56 -13.34 -7.11 7.26
CA SER A 56 -12.66 -6.53 8.42
C SER A 56 -11.53 -5.59 7.96
N ILE A 57 -11.05 -4.74 8.87
CA ILE A 57 -9.88 -3.88 8.60
C ILE A 57 -8.67 -4.75 8.26
N GLY A 58 -8.47 -5.85 8.99
CA GLY A 58 -7.42 -6.84 8.72
C GLY A 58 -7.53 -7.45 7.31
N ALA A 59 -8.74 -7.77 6.86
CA ALA A 59 -8.97 -8.29 5.51
C ALA A 59 -8.60 -7.25 4.42
N PHE A 60 -8.92 -5.97 4.63
CA PHE A 60 -8.50 -4.91 3.71
C PHE A 60 -6.99 -4.70 3.68
N LEU A 61 -6.30 -4.75 4.84
CA LEU A 61 -4.83 -4.68 4.89
C LEU A 61 -4.19 -5.86 4.16
N LEU A 62 -4.71 -7.07 4.34
CA LEU A 62 -4.26 -8.26 3.62
C LEU A 62 -4.48 -8.11 2.11
N HIS A 63 -5.65 -7.62 1.69
CA HIS A 63 -5.94 -7.36 0.29
C HIS A 63 -4.92 -6.37 -0.31
N PHE A 64 -4.59 -5.29 0.41
CA PHE A 64 -3.61 -4.30 -0.04
C PHE A 64 -2.23 -4.93 -0.31
N ALA A 65 -1.74 -5.76 0.61
CA ALA A 65 -0.48 -6.48 0.46
C ALA A 65 -0.52 -7.53 -0.65
N ALA A 66 -1.64 -8.26 -0.77
CA ALA A 66 -1.83 -9.27 -1.80
C ALA A 66 -1.83 -8.65 -3.21
N VAL A 67 -2.46 -7.47 -3.39
CA VAL A 67 -2.44 -6.74 -4.65
C VAL A 67 -1.02 -6.27 -4.99
N GLU A 68 -0.29 -5.69 -4.03
CA GLU A 68 1.13 -5.31 -4.24
C GLU A 68 1.96 -6.51 -4.72
N TYR A 69 1.83 -7.66 -4.05
CA TYR A 69 2.51 -8.88 -4.43
C TYR A 69 2.10 -9.39 -5.82
N ALA A 70 0.79 -9.43 -6.11
CA ALA A 70 0.27 -9.91 -7.39
C ALA A 70 0.81 -9.08 -8.58
N TYR A 71 0.87 -7.75 -8.43
CA TYR A 71 1.46 -6.87 -9.45
C TYR A 71 2.98 -7.05 -9.56
N GLN A 72 3.70 -7.27 -8.45
CA GLN A 72 5.13 -7.55 -8.50
C GLN A 72 5.42 -8.85 -9.26
N VAL A 73 4.76 -9.95 -8.90
CA VAL A 73 4.89 -11.24 -9.60
C VAL A 73 4.51 -11.09 -11.08
N GLY A 74 3.37 -10.44 -11.35
CA GLY A 74 2.87 -10.22 -12.70
C GLY A 74 3.76 -9.31 -13.55
N THR A 75 4.62 -8.49 -12.95
CA THR A 75 5.51 -7.55 -13.66
C THR A 75 6.93 -8.10 -13.79
N PHE A 76 7.48 -8.71 -12.74
CA PHE A 76 8.91 -9.03 -12.64
C PHE A 76 9.24 -10.51 -12.78
N GLU A 77 8.26 -11.41 -12.68
CA GLU A 77 8.48 -12.86 -12.82
C GLU A 77 7.93 -13.37 -14.16
N ASN A 78 6.80 -14.09 -14.14
CA ASN A 78 6.31 -14.87 -15.29
C ASN A 78 5.18 -14.20 -16.06
N GLY A 79 4.90 -12.92 -15.78
CA GLY A 79 3.79 -12.17 -16.39
C GLY A 79 2.42 -12.54 -15.81
N ILE A 80 1.45 -11.62 -15.90
CA ILE A 80 0.03 -11.99 -15.80
C ILE A 80 -0.26 -12.86 -17.02
N LYS A 81 -0.52 -14.17 -16.83
CA LYS A 81 -1.01 -15.02 -17.92
C LYS A 81 -2.31 -14.41 -18.45
N ARG A 82 -2.24 -13.77 -19.61
CA ARG A 82 -3.39 -13.28 -20.36
C ARG A 82 -4.23 -14.44 -20.86
#